data_AF-A0A6G3XXQ6-F1
#
_entry.id   AF-A0A6G3XXQ6-F1
#
_cell.length_a   1.000
_cell.length_b   1.000
_cell.length_c   1.000
_cell.angle_alpha   90.00
_cell.angle_beta   90.00
_cell.angle_gamma   90.00
#
_symmetry.space_group_name_H-M   'P 1'
#
loop_
_entity.id
_entity.type
_entity.pdbx_description
1 polymer ?
#
loop_
_entity_poly.entity_id
_entity_poly.type
_entity_poly.pdbx_seq_one_letter_code
_entity_poly.pdbx_strand_id
1 'polypeptide(L)' 'NGNTIVTLRGDGAGPQSPESAVKKAYTAVSWNAPTSELVKRLEQAPNLKDIPGTLFLGGGAPVQVKGAPVAGIGVA' A
#
# COMPACT_ATOMS: atom_id res chain seq x y z
N ASN A 1 -0.36 11.88 4.24
CA ASN A 1 -0.34 12.96 3.22
C ASN A 1 0.11 12.46 1.84
N GLY A 2 0.23 11.14 1.61
CA GLY A 2 0.49 10.56 0.29
C GLY A 2 1.95 10.60 -0.17
N ASN A 3 2.79 11.49 0.35
CA ASN A 3 4.18 11.61 -0.06
C ASN A 3 5.02 10.42 0.41
N THR A 4 5.88 9.92 -0.48
CA THR A 4 6.89 8.93 -0.14
C THR A 4 7.97 9.56 0.74
N ILE A 5 8.23 8.96 1.90
CA ILE A 5 9.25 9.45 2.86
C ILE A 5 10.57 8.69 2.67
N VAL A 6 10.51 7.37 2.46
CA VAL A 6 11.69 6.50 2.31
C VAL A 6 11.41 5.45 1.25
N THR A 7 12.42 5.14 0.44
CA THR A 7 12.47 3.95 -0.39
C THR A 7 13.80 3.25 -0.18
N LEU A 8 13.77 1.91 -0.14
CA LEU A 8 14.95 1.06 -0.13
C LEU A 8 14.70 -0.03 -1.17
N ARG A 9 15.66 -0.25 -2.08
CA ARG A 9 15.63 -1.36 -3.04
C ARG A 9 16.68 -2.36 -2.60
N GLY A 10 16.25 -3.58 -2.26
CA GLY A 10 17.18 -4.66 -1.95
C GLY A 10 17.98 -5.09 -3.19
N ASP A 11 19.22 -5.51 -2.98
CA ASP A 11 20.06 -6.04 -4.05
C ASP A 11 19.41 -7.29 -4.67
N GLY A 12 19.33 -7.32 -6.00
CA GLY A 12 18.67 -8.40 -6.74
C GLY A 12 17.12 -8.34 -6.75
N ALA A 13 16.50 -7.34 -6.12
CA ALA A 13 15.05 -7.17 -6.17
C ALA A 13 14.57 -6.91 -7.61
N GLY A 14 13.44 -7.54 -7.99
CA GLY A 14 12.87 -7.39 -9.33
C GLY A 14 12.54 -5.93 -9.67
N PRO A 15 12.64 -5.53 -10.95
CA PRO A 15 12.51 -4.11 -11.36
C PRO A 15 11.13 -3.51 -11.05
N GLN A 16 10.09 -4.35 -10.90
CA GLN A 16 8.73 -3.95 -10.55
C GLN A 16 8.53 -3.64 -9.04
N SER A 17 9.40 -4.18 -8.18
CA SER A 17 9.24 -4.11 -6.72
C SER A 17 9.16 -2.69 -6.15
N PRO A 18 9.94 -1.68 -6.62
CA PRO A 18 9.96 -0.38 -5.96
C PRO A 18 8.64 0.38 -6.14
N GLU A 19 8.09 0.38 -7.35
CA GLU A 19 6.80 1.03 -7.62
C GLU A 19 5.65 0.29 -6.93
N SER A 20 5.70 -1.05 -6.92
CA SER A 20 4.73 -1.90 -6.23
C SER A 20 4.72 -1.63 -4.73
N ALA A 21 5.89 -1.56 -4.08
CA ALA A 21 6.02 -1.25 -2.65
C ALA A 21 5.44 0.13 -2.31
N VAL A 22 5.74 1.16 -3.12
CA VAL A 22 5.20 2.51 -2.94
C VAL A 22 3.67 2.51 -3.04
N LYS A 23 3.09 1.88 -4.06
CA LYS A 23 1.63 1.83 -4.24
C LYS A 23 0.93 1.04 -3.14
N LYS A 24 1.53 -0.04 -2.63
CA LYS A 24 1.00 -0.79 -1.47
C LYS A 24 1.02 0.05 -0.20
N ALA A 25 2.11 0.76 0.08
CA ALA A 25 2.20 1.68 1.22
C ALA A 25 1.12 2.78 1.15
N TYR A 26 0.99 3.42 -0.03
CA TYR A 26 -0.03 4.43 -0.30
C TYR A 26 -1.45 3.89 -0.08
N THR A 27 -1.73 2.69 -0.56
CA THR A 27 -3.03 2.03 -0.40
C THR A 27 -3.30 1.73 1.08
N ALA A 28 -2.33 1.16 1.81
CA ALA A 28 -2.52 0.81 3.21
C ALA A 28 -2.85 2.02 4.10
N VAL A 29 -2.12 3.13 3.94
CA VAL A 29 -2.35 4.35 4.73
C VAL A 29 -3.65 5.06 4.35
N SER A 30 -4.08 4.97 3.08
CA SER A 30 -5.29 5.65 2.59
C SER A 30 -6.58 5.04 3.16
N TRP A 31 -6.60 3.72 3.42
CA TRP A 31 -7.76 3.04 4.02
C TRP A 31 -7.55 2.63 5.48
N ASN A 32 -6.40 2.92 6.08
CA ASN A 32 -6.01 2.49 7.42
C ASN A 32 -6.18 0.96 7.63
N ALA A 33 -5.80 0.16 6.63
CA ALA A 33 -5.94 -1.29 6.68
C ALA A 33 -4.82 -2.00 5.89
N PRO A 34 -4.44 -3.24 6.26
CA PRO A 34 -3.50 -4.03 5.48
C PRO A 34 -4.01 -4.29 4.06
N THR A 35 -3.14 -4.23 3.05
CA THR A 35 -3.57 -4.44 1.65
C THR A 35 -4.04 -5.87 1.37
N SER A 36 -3.65 -6.85 2.20
CA SER A 36 -4.15 -8.22 2.20
C SER A 36 -5.60 -8.35 2.67
N GLU A 37 -6.08 -7.41 3.48
CA GLU A 37 -7.50 -7.27 3.80
C GLU A 37 -8.22 -6.51 2.69
N LEU A 38 -7.62 -5.42 2.22
CA LEU A 38 -8.23 -4.55 1.20
C LEU A 38 -8.49 -5.27 -0.12
N VAL A 39 -7.62 -6.18 -0.55
CA VAL A 39 -7.83 -6.95 -1.80
C VAL A 39 -9.13 -7.74 -1.78
N LYS A 40 -9.58 -8.22 -0.61
CA LYS A 40 -10.85 -8.95 -0.46
C LYS A 40 -12.06 -8.05 -0.70
N ARG A 41 -11.94 -6.74 -0.43
CA ARG A 41 -13.01 -5.77 -0.68
C ARG A 41 -13.35 -5.63 -2.16
N LEU A 42 -12.43 -6.01 -3.05
CA LEU A 42 -12.67 -6.01 -4.50
C LEU A 42 -13.74 -6.99 -4.95
N GLU A 43 -14.07 -8.01 -4.15
CA GLU A 43 -15.16 -8.95 -4.45
C GLU A 43 -16.52 -8.23 -4.52
N GLN A 44 -16.71 -7.22 -3.67
CA GLN A 44 -17.95 -6.45 -3.58
C GLN A 44 -17.84 -5.07 -4.25
N ALA A 45 -16.63 -4.49 -4.28
CA ALA A 45 -16.36 -3.17 -4.83
C ALA A 45 -15.15 -3.22 -5.79
N PRO A 46 -15.29 -3.85 -6.97
CA PRO A 46 -14.17 -4.15 -7.87
C PRO A 46 -13.47 -2.90 -8.40
N ASN A 47 -14.18 -1.77 -8.48
CA ASN A 47 -13.65 -0.52 -9.03
C ASN A 47 -12.77 0.26 -8.02
N LEU A 48 -12.62 -0.20 -6.78
CA LEU A 48 -11.69 0.43 -5.82
C LEU A 48 -10.25 0.46 -6.34
N LYS A 49 -9.86 -0.58 -7.09
CA LYS A 49 -8.52 -0.67 -7.71
C LYS A 49 -8.29 0.34 -8.84
N ASP A 50 -9.36 0.96 -9.36
CA ASP A 50 -9.26 1.93 -10.46
C ASP A 50 -8.92 3.34 -9.92
N ILE A 51 -8.88 3.50 -8.60
CA ILE A 51 -8.43 4.75 -7.95
C ILE A 51 -6.94 4.96 -8.25
N PRO A 52 -6.54 6.13 -8.79
CA PRO A 52 -5.15 6.42 -9.12
C PRO A 52 -4.19 6.24 -7.95
N GLY A 53 -3.02 5.68 -8.25
CA GLY A 53 -1.93 5.49 -7.27
C GLY A 53 -2.11 4.27 -6.35
N THR A 54 -3.22 3.53 -6.45
CA THR A 54 -3.49 2.38 -5.59
C THR A 54 -2.94 1.07 -6.16
N LEU A 55 -2.70 0.11 -5.27
CA LEU A 55 -2.41 -1.28 -5.60
C LEU A 55 -2.99 -2.18 -4.50
N PHE A 56 -4.13 -2.80 -4.81
CA PHE A 56 -4.84 -3.74 -3.94
C PHE A 56 -4.21 -5.13 -4.04
N LEU A 57 -3.01 -5.27 -3.47
CA LEU A 57 -2.25 -6.52 -3.43
C LEU A 57 -1.52 -6.62 -2.09
N GLY A 58 -1.49 -7.81 -1.48
CA GLY A 58 -0.84 -8.04 -0.19
C GLY A 58 0.62 -7.55 -0.12
N GLY A 59 0.99 -6.96 1.02
CA GLY A 59 2.34 -6.46 1.29
C GLY A 59 2.42 -5.01 1.81
N GLY A 60 1.28 -4.32 1.98
CA GLY A 60 1.20 -3.00 2.61
C GLY A 60 0.50 -3.06 3.97
N ALA A 61 0.99 -2.30 4.96
CA ALA A 61 0.39 -2.16 6.28
C ALA A 61 0.40 -0.70 6.77
N PRO A 62 -0.67 -0.22 7.44
CA PRO A 62 -0.70 1.13 8.01
C PRO A 62 0.09 1.20 9.30
N VAL A 63 0.64 2.37 9.60
CA VAL A 63 1.20 2.74 10.90
C VAL A 63 0.29 3.79 11.52
N GLN A 64 -0.09 3.60 12.78
CA GLN A 64 -1.04 4.45 13.47
C GLN A 64 -0.41 5.19 14.65
N VAL A 65 -0.93 6.37 14.95
CA VAL A 65 -0.71 7.09 16.20
C VAL A 65 -2.08 7.42 16.78
N LYS A 66 -2.35 6.94 18.00
CA LYS A 66 -3.65 7.13 18.67
C LYS A 66 -4.86 6.72 17.80
N GLY A 67 -4.72 5.63 17.05
CA GLY A 67 -5.77 5.08 16.17
C GLY A 67 -5.90 5.76 14.80
N ALA A 68 -5.21 6.88 14.56
CA ALA A 68 -5.21 7.56 13.26
C ALA A 68 -4.04 7.09 12.38
N PRO A 69 -4.23 6.81 11.08
CA PRO A 69 -3.14 6.43 10.18
C PRO A 69 -2.19 7.62 9.95
N VAL A 70 -0.89 7.41 10.15
CA VAL A 70 0.15 8.43 9.92
C VAL A 70 1.11 8.07 8.80
N ALA A 71 1.29 6.79 8.50
CA ALA A 71 2.16 6.30 7.43
C ALA A 71 1.68 4.93 6.94
N GLY A 72 2.26 4.46 5.83
CA GLY A 72 2.13 3.10 5.34
C GLY A 72 3.51 2.53 5.04
N ILE A 73 3.69 1.25 5.31
CA ILE A 73 4.89 0.50 4.94
C ILE A 73 4.47 -0.51 3.88
N GLY A 74 5.19 -0.57 2.76
CA GLY A 74 4.92 -1.49 1.65
C GLY A 74 6.16 -2.29 1.27
N VAL A 75 5.96 -3.56 0.94
CA VAL A 75 6.99 -4.51 0.49
C VAL A 75 6.52 -5.21 -0.79
N ALA A 76 7.43 -5.46 -1.73
CA ALA A 76 7.16 -6.12 -3.00
C ALA A 76 8.39 -6.80 -3.59
#